data_AF-A0A7K6EUB2-F1
#
_entry.id   AF-A0A7K6EUB2-F1
#
_cell.length_a   1.000
_cell.length_b   1.000
_cell.length_c   1.000
_cell.angle_alpha   90.00
_cell.angle_beta   90.00
_cell.angle_gamma   90.00
#
_symmetry.space_group_name_H-M   'P 1'
#
loop_
_entity.id
_entity.type
_entity.pdbx_description
1 polymer ?
#
loop_
_entity_poly.entity_id
_entity_poly.type
_entity_poly.pdbx_seq_one_letter_code
_entity_poly.pdbx_strand_id
1 'polypeptide(L)' 'CPEDWIGYNGICYLLSKAVGSWDQAKARCSELGASLAVPKDKEMEFLFCVSKNDDYWLGLHR' A
#
# COMPACT_ATOMS: atom_id res chain seq x y z
N CYS A 1 -13.55 -4.99 0.03
CA CYS A 1 -12.47 -4.52 0.90
C CYS A 1 -13.09 -3.95 2.17
N PRO A 2 -12.37 -3.91 3.30
CA PRO A 2 -12.84 -3.22 4.50
C PRO A 2 -13.12 -1.74 4.21
N GLU A 3 -13.85 -1.08 5.11
CA GLU A 3 -14.05 0.37 5.06
C GLU A 3 -12.69 1.09 5.06
N ASP A 4 -12.55 2.16 4.28
CA ASP A 4 -11.28 2.90 4.01
C ASP A 4 -10.21 2.18 3.17
N TRP A 5 -10.51 1.01 2.59
CA TRP A 5 -9.60 0.32 1.68
C TRP A 5 -10.03 0.47 0.22
N ILE A 6 -9.05 0.62 -0.66
CA ILE A 6 -9.25 0.77 -2.09
C ILE A 6 -9.17 -0.61 -2.75
N GLY A 7 -10.26 -1.05 -3.36
CA GLY A 7 -10.29 -2.31 -4.10
C GLY A 7 -9.89 -2.13 -5.57
N TYR A 8 -8.92 -2.91 -6.03
CA TYR A 8 -8.56 -2.99 -7.45
C TYR A 8 -8.18 -4.41 -7.84
N ASN A 9 -8.78 -4.92 -8.91
CA ASN A 9 -8.52 -6.26 -9.45
C ASN A 9 -8.61 -7.41 -8.42
N GLY A 10 -9.54 -7.33 -7.47
CA GLY A 10 -9.70 -8.32 -6.40
C GLY A 10 -8.70 -8.21 -5.24
N ILE A 11 -7.79 -7.24 -5.28
CA ILE A 11 -6.85 -6.90 -4.20
C ILE A 11 -7.35 -5.65 -3.48
N CYS A 12 -7.14 -5.59 -2.17
CA CYS A 12 -7.46 -4.45 -1.32
C CYS A 12 -6.19 -3.74 -0.90
N TYR A 13 -6.10 -2.44 -1.19
CA TYR A 13 -4.98 -1.58 -0.88
C TYR A 13 -5.36 -0.56 0.18
N LEU A 14 -4.44 -0.29 1.11
CA LEU A 14 -4.58 0.75 2.11
C LEU A 14 -3.48 1.79 1.90
N LEU A 15 -3.88 3.02 1.58
CA LEU A 15 -2.96 4.17 1.52
C LEU A 15 -2.80 4.75 2.92
N SER A 16 -1.82 4.24 3.65
CA SER A 16 -1.52 4.72 5.01
C SER A 16 -0.87 6.10 4.96
N LYS A 17 -1.45 7.08 5.66
CA LYS A 17 -0.86 8.42 5.86
C LYS A 17 0.23 8.46 6.96
N ALA A 18 0.64 7.29 7.42
CA ALA A 18 1.65 7.13 8.45
C ALA A 18 3.02 7.54 7.93
N VAL A 19 3.64 8.53 8.56
CA VAL A 19 5.05 8.88 8.32
C VAL A 19 5.93 8.00 9.19
N GLY A 20 6.97 7.41 8.59
CA GLY A 20 7.90 6.53 9.28
C GLY A 20 8.88 5.84 8.34
N SER A 21 9.72 4.97 8.88
CA SER A 21 10.62 4.12 8.10
C SER A 21 9.86 2.98 7.42
N TRP A 22 10.52 2.33 6.46
CA TRP A 22 9.99 1.14 5.79
C TRP A 22 9.65 0.02 6.78
N ASP A 23 10.50 -0.22 7.79
CA ASP A 23 10.23 -1.23 8.83
C ASP A 23 8.98 -0.91 9.66
N GLN A 24 8.77 0.38 9.97
CA GLN A 24 7.57 0.83 10.67
C GLN A 24 6.33 0.66 9.81
N ALA A 25 6.42 0.95 8.50
CA ALA A 25 5.32 0.72 7.56
C ALA A 25 4.99 -0.78 7.45
N LYS A 26 6.00 -1.65 7.38
CA LYS A 26 5.83 -3.10 7.37
C LYS A 26 5.16 -3.61 8.65
N ALA A 27 5.64 -3.17 9.82
CA ALA A 27 5.06 -3.54 11.11
C ALA A 27 3.58 -3.15 11.19
N ARG A 28 3.24 -1.91 10.79
CA ARG A 28 1.84 -1.44 10.75
C ARG A 28 0.97 -2.25 9.81
N CYS A 29 1.46 -2.59 8.61
CA CYS A 29 0.72 -3.49 7.71
C CYS A 29 0.46 -4.83 8.40
N SER A 30 1.46 -5.41 9.07
CA SER A 30 1.32 -6.69 9.79
C SER A 30 0.32 -6.61 10.96
N GLU A 31 0.29 -5.50 11.71
CA GLU A 31 -0.70 -5.25 12.77
C GLU A 31 -2.14 -5.22 12.24
N LEU A 32 -2.32 -4.75 11.00
CA LEU A 32 -3.61 -4.73 10.31
C LEU A 32 -3.96 -6.07 9.63
N GLY A 33 -3.17 -7.13 9.85
CA GLY A 33 -3.34 -8.42 9.17
C GLY A 33 -3.02 -8.37 7.67
N ALA A 34 -2.20 -7.41 7.26
CA ALA A 34 -1.88 -7.09 5.88
C ALA A 34 -0.36 -7.13 5.62
N SER A 35 0.03 -6.87 4.37
CA SER A 35 1.41 -6.76 3.95
C SER A 35 1.62 -5.50 3.12
N LEU A 36 2.87 -5.01 3.06
CA LEU A 36 3.21 -3.92 2.16
C LEU A 36 2.91 -4.33 0.72
N ALA A 37 2.30 -3.41 -0.03
CA ALA A 37 1.89 -3.68 -1.40
C ALA A 37 3.10 -3.96 -2.30
N VAL A 38 3.03 -5.05 -3.06
CA VAL A 38 4.00 -5.39 -4.12
C VAL A 38 3.25 -5.33 -5.45
N PRO A 39 2.97 -4.12 -5.96
CA PRO A 39 2.18 -3.97 -7.17
C PRO A 39 2.92 -4.48 -8.39
N LYS A 40 2.17 -5.10 -9.30
CA LYS A 40 2.61 -5.34 -10.69
C LYS A 40 2.35 -4.12 -11.56
N ASP A 41 2.85 -4.09 -12.79
CA ASP A 41 2.78 -2.93 -13.71
C ASP A 41 1.39 -2.24 -13.75
N LYS A 42 0.31 -3.01 -13.97
CA LYS A 42 -1.07 -2.47 -14.03
C LYS A 42 -1.60 -1.95 -12.69
N GLU A 43 -1.14 -2.53 -11.59
CA GLU A 43 -1.50 -2.09 -10.24
C GLU A 43 -0.69 -0.84 -9.86
N MET A 44 0.52 -0.71 -10.38
CA MET A 44 1.39 0.44 -10.16
C MET A 44 0.83 1.70 -10.82
N GLU A 45 0.32 1.60 -12.05
CA GLU A 45 -0.41 2.70 -12.71
C GLU A 45 -1.63 3.15 -11.89
N PHE A 46 -2.41 2.19 -11.39
CA PHE A 46 -3.56 2.47 -10.54
C PHE A 46 -3.15 3.16 -9.23
N LEU A 47 -2.14 2.61 -8.54
CA LEU A 47 -1.61 3.16 -7.30
C LEU A 47 -1.07 4.58 -7.49
N PHE A 48 -0.42 4.86 -8.62
CA PHE A 48 0.05 6.19 -8.97
C PHE A 48 -1.11 7.19 -9.16
N CYS A 49 -2.21 6.75 -9.78
CA CYS A 49 -3.42 7.57 -9.91
C CYS A 49 -4.07 7.89 -8.56
N VAL A 50 -4.11 6.92 -7.62
CA VAL A 50 -4.77 7.10 -6.32
C VAL A 50 -3.86 7.74 -5.26
N SER A 51 -2.53 7.65 -5.41
CA SER A 51 -1.55 8.22 -4.49
C SER A 51 -1.50 9.75 -4.53
N LYS A 52 -2.06 10.38 -5.57
CA LYS A 52 -2.09 11.85 -5.75
C LYS A 52 -0.71 12.52 -5.68
N ASN A 53 0.34 11.84 -6.15
CA ASN A 53 1.76 12.25 -6.07
C ASN A 53 2.37 12.22 -4.66
N ASP A 54 1.72 11.60 -3.66
CA ASP A 54 2.39 11.31 -2.39
C ASP A 54 3.28 10.06 -2.51
N ASP A 55 4.38 10.06 -1.78
CA ASP A 55 5.29 8.92 -1.68
C ASP A 55 4.78 7.89 -0.66
N TYR A 56 4.72 6.62 -1.06
CA TYR A 56 4.29 5.52 -0.20
C TYR A 56 5.34 4.40 -0.16
N TRP A 57 5.47 3.76 1.00
CA TRP A 57 6.30 2.57 1.13
C TRP A 57 5.66 1.37 0.42
N LEU A 58 6.45 0.71 -0.44
CA LEU A 58 6.09 -0.52 -1.12
C LEU A 58 6.87 -1.72 -0.55
N GLY A 59 6.37 -2.92 -0.75
CA GLY A 59 6.97 -4.17 -0.25
C GLY A 59 8.21 -4.63 -1.01
N LEU A 60 8.81 -3.78 -1.83
CA LEU A 60 10.05 -4.09 -2.56
C LEU A 60 11.23 -3.98 -1.59
N HIS A 61 11.81 -5.11 -1.21
CA HIS A 61 13.01 -5.17 -0.37
C HIS A 61 14.12 -5.91 -1.14
N ARG A 62 15.34 -5.39 -1.08
CA ARG A 62 16.53 -6.00 -1.71
C ARG A 62 17.21 -6.99 -0.78
#